data_AF-A0ABD0QZ03-F1
#
_entry.id   AF-A0ABD0QZ03-F1
#
_cell.length_a   1.000
_cell.length_b   1.000
_cell.length_c   1.000
_cell.angle_alpha   90.00
_cell.angle_beta   90.00
_cell.angle_gamma   90.00
#
_symmetry.space_group_name_H-M   'P 1'
#
loop_
_entity.id
_entity.type
_entity.pdbx_description
1 polymer ?
#
loop_
_entity_poly.entity_id
_entity_poly.type
_entity_poly.pdbx_seq_one_letter_code
_entity_poly.pdbx_strand_id
1 'polypeptide(L)'
;DPVNCLVGTVLEFLQDRFSAGLAHSTLRVYVAAISAYHAPLGGLSVGKDPLVVRFLRGALRLRPPVRPRVPTWDLAVVLEALCRPPFEPIAESSDRHLSVKTVLLLALTSLKRVGDLQALSVAPSHLEFGPGMAKAFLYPRPGYVPKVLSSAPRPVVLQAFCPPPFRDPDQQKLNCMCPVRALDTYVHRAALWRNSDQLFVCYGPPNRGLPASKHTLSCWIVDAISLAYELSGLPSPLGVKAHST
;
A
#
# COMPACT_ATOMS: atom_id res chain seq x y z
N ASP A 1 -2.00 -19.69 35.54
CA ASP A 1 -1.45 -20.54 34.47
C ASP A 1 -2.20 -20.22 33.17
N PRO A 2 -1.54 -19.63 32.15
CA PRO A 2 -2.19 -19.26 30.89
C PRO A 2 -2.47 -20.46 29.96
N VAL A 3 -1.92 -21.64 30.24
CA VAL A 3 -2.09 -22.83 29.39
C VAL A 3 -3.32 -23.65 29.78
N ASN A 4 -3.69 -23.67 31.08
CA ASN A 4 -4.76 -24.52 31.61
C ASN A 4 -5.85 -23.74 32.37
N CYS A 5 -6.05 -22.45 32.05
CA CYS A 5 -7.07 -21.67 32.75
C CYS A 5 -8.50 -22.06 32.34
N LEU A 6 -9.47 -21.75 33.20
CA LEU A 6 -10.88 -22.00 32.91
C LEU A 6 -11.39 -21.04 31.83
N VAL A 7 -12.45 -21.45 31.13
CA VAL A 7 -13.12 -20.59 30.14
C VAL A 7 -13.54 -19.23 30.72
N GLY A 8 -13.92 -19.19 32.00
CA GLY A 8 -14.26 -17.95 32.71
C GLY A 8 -13.12 -16.93 32.71
N THR A 9 -11.88 -17.36 33.00
CA THR A 9 -10.70 -16.50 32.97
C THR A 9 -10.42 -15.94 31.58
N VAL A 10 -10.63 -16.75 30.53
CA VAL A 10 -10.53 -16.28 29.14
C VAL A 10 -11.58 -15.21 28.85
N LEU A 11 -12.84 -15.43 29.27
CA LEU A 11 -13.93 -14.48 29.06
C LEU A 11 -13.74 -13.18 29.84
N GLU A 12 -13.24 -13.23 31.08
CA GLU A 12 -12.88 -12.06 31.88
C GLU A 12 -11.81 -11.22 31.18
N PHE A 13 -10.75 -11.86 30.68
CA PHE A 13 -9.73 -11.19 29.88
C PHE A 13 -10.32 -10.54 28.63
N LEU A 14 -11.16 -11.25 27.88
CA LEU A 14 -11.79 -10.68 26.67
C LEU A 14 -12.75 -9.53 27.00
N GLN A 15 -13.48 -9.61 28.11
CA GLN A 15 -14.36 -8.54 28.60
C GLN A 15 -13.56 -7.31 28.98
N ASP A 16 -12.46 -7.45 29.73
CA ASP A 16 -11.54 -6.37 30.06
C ASP A 16 -11.00 -5.69 28.79
N ARG A 17 -10.52 -6.48 27.82
CA ARG A 17 -10.03 -5.98 26.52
C ARG A 17 -11.12 -5.26 25.71
N PHE A 18 -12.36 -5.75 25.73
CA PHE A 18 -13.49 -5.09 25.06
C PHE A 18 -13.87 -3.77 25.73
N SER A 19 -13.85 -3.75 27.06
CA SER A 19 -14.16 -2.58 27.91
C SER A 19 -13.12 -1.49 27.71
N ALA A 20 -11.85 -1.86 27.51
CA ALA A 20 -10.76 -0.98 27.09
C ALA A 20 -10.89 -0.42 25.65
N GLY A 21 -12.02 -0.65 24.97
CA GLY A 21 -12.28 -0.05 23.66
C GLY A 21 -11.77 -0.86 22.46
N LEU A 22 -11.15 -2.02 22.66
CA LEU A 22 -10.57 -2.78 21.55
C LEU A 22 -11.64 -3.28 20.56
N ALA A 23 -11.27 -3.33 19.29
CA ALA A 23 -12.14 -3.77 18.20
C ALA A 23 -12.36 -5.29 18.24
N HIS A 24 -13.52 -5.74 17.76
CA HIS A 24 -13.85 -7.16 17.62
C HIS A 24 -12.76 -7.96 16.87
N SER A 25 -12.15 -7.39 15.82
CA SER A 25 -11.05 -8.05 15.10
C SER A 25 -9.84 -8.34 15.98
N THR A 26 -9.52 -7.44 16.92
CA THR A 26 -8.41 -7.61 17.87
C THR A 26 -8.72 -8.72 18.87
N LEU A 27 -9.96 -8.78 19.38
CA LEU A 27 -10.40 -9.86 20.27
C LEU A 27 -10.29 -11.22 19.59
N ARG A 28 -10.66 -11.32 18.30
CA ARG A 28 -10.47 -12.56 17.52
C ARG A 28 -9.01 -12.98 17.41
N VAL A 29 -8.08 -12.03 17.27
CA VAL A 29 -6.64 -12.30 17.24
C VAL A 29 -6.18 -12.85 18.59
N TYR A 30 -6.61 -12.25 19.70
CA TYR A 30 -6.28 -12.79 21.03
C TYR A 30 -6.84 -14.20 21.22
N VAL A 31 -8.10 -14.45 20.85
CA VAL A 31 -8.68 -15.79 20.93
C VAL A 31 -7.90 -16.80 20.09
N ALA A 32 -7.47 -16.42 18.88
CA ALA A 32 -6.64 -17.30 18.04
C ALA A 32 -5.28 -17.59 18.68
N ALA A 33 -4.62 -16.58 19.25
CA ALA A 33 -3.35 -16.75 19.95
C ALA A 33 -3.49 -17.65 21.18
N ILE A 34 -4.50 -17.42 22.01
CA ILE A 34 -4.80 -18.28 23.16
C ILE A 34 -5.09 -19.71 22.68
N SER A 35 -5.92 -19.87 21.64
CA SER A 35 -6.24 -21.19 21.09
C SER A 35 -5.03 -21.99 20.60
N ALA A 36 -3.94 -21.31 20.21
CA ALA A 36 -2.74 -21.97 19.72
C ALA A 36 -1.88 -22.57 20.84
N TYR A 37 -2.01 -22.07 22.08
CA TYR A 37 -1.14 -22.46 23.20
C TYR A 37 -1.91 -22.92 24.46
N HIS A 38 -3.24 -22.87 24.43
CA HIS A 38 -4.09 -23.27 25.55
C HIS A 38 -4.56 -24.72 25.38
N ALA A 39 -4.60 -25.47 26.49
CA ALA A 39 -5.13 -26.83 26.53
C ALA A 39 -6.62 -26.86 26.12
N PRO A 40 -7.12 -27.97 25.54
CA PRO A 40 -8.53 -28.06 25.17
C PRO A 40 -9.46 -27.85 26.37
N LEU A 41 -10.47 -26.99 26.20
CA LEU A 41 -11.56 -26.77 27.14
C LEU A 41 -12.72 -27.68 26.77
N GLY A 42 -13.01 -28.70 27.58
CA GLY A 42 -14.06 -29.67 27.26
C GLY A 42 -13.83 -30.40 25.93
N GLY A 43 -12.56 -30.66 25.57
CA GLY A 43 -12.18 -31.29 24.31
C GLY A 43 -12.18 -30.36 23.08
N LEU A 44 -12.50 -29.08 23.25
CA LEU A 44 -12.49 -28.08 22.18
C LEU A 44 -11.35 -27.08 22.35
N SER A 45 -10.83 -26.55 21.24
CA SER A 45 -9.94 -25.38 21.33
C SER A 45 -10.72 -24.16 21.80
N VAL A 46 -10.03 -23.23 22.48
CA VAL A 46 -10.65 -22.02 23.07
C VAL A 46 -11.52 -21.26 22.07
N GLY A 47 -11.06 -21.08 20.84
CA GLY A 47 -11.82 -20.37 19.80
C GLY A 47 -13.05 -21.10 19.26
N LYS A 48 -13.22 -22.38 19.61
CA LYS A 48 -14.40 -23.19 19.29
C LYS A 48 -15.34 -23.36 20.49
N ASP A 49 -14.95 -22.91 21.67
CA ASP A 49 -15.80 -22.95 22.85
C ASP A 49 -17.09 -22.12 22.63
N PRO A 50 -18.29 -22.66 22.93
CA PRO A 50 -19.55 -21.98 22.67
C PRO A 50 -19.68 -20.61 23.35
N LEU A 51 -19.14 -20.45 24.56
CA LEU A 51 -19.19 -19.18 25.30
C LEU A 51 -18.26 -18.14 24.67
N VAL A 52 -17.05 -18.55 24.28
CA VAL A 52 -16.10 -17.67 23.57
C VAL A 52 -16.67 -17.21 22.23
N VAL A 53 -17.28 -18.12 21.46
CA VAL A 53 -17.94 -17.79 20.18
C VAL A 53 -19.11 -16.83 20.41
N ARG A 54 -19.95 -17.08 21.43
CA ARG A 54 -21.09 -16.21 21.78
C ARG A 54 -20.63 -14.84 22.22
N PHE A 55 -19.57 -14.76 23.03
CA PHE A 55 -18.95 -13.51 23.45
C PHE A 55 -18.49 -12.68 22.25
N LEU A 56 -17.73 -13.26 21.33
CA LEU A 56 -17.25 -12.55 20.13
C LEU A 56 -18.41 -12.04 19.25
N ARG A 57 -19.48 -12.83 19.11
CA ARG A 57 -20.70 -12.39 18.42
C ARG A 57 -21.37 -11.21 19.13
N GLY A 58 -21.42 -11.24 20.46
CA GLY A 58 -21.93 -10.13 21.28
C GLY A 58 -21.10 -8.86 21.09
N ALA A 59 -19.78 -8.96 21.22
CA ALA A 59 -18.85 -7.86 21.01
C ALA A 59 -19.00 -7.23 19.61
N LEU A 60 -19.17 -8.04 18.57
CA LEU A 60 -19.42 -7.57 17.21
C LEU A 60 -20.74 -6.79 17.07
N ARG A 61 -21.81 -7.27 17.72
CA ARG A 61 -23.13 -6.60 17.68
C ARG A 61 -23.13 -5.29 18.44
N LEU A 62 -22.46 -5.24 19.58
CA LEU A 62 -22.37 -4.04 20.43
C LEU A 62 -21.48 -2.96 19.80
N ARG A 63 -20.40 -3.35 19.13
CA ARG A 63 -19.47 -2.42 18.47
C ARG A 63 -19.10 -2.91 17.06
N PRO A 64 -20.01 -2.76 16.08
CA PRO A 64 -19.72 -3.13 14.71
C PRO A 64 -18.59 -2.26 14.13
N PRO A 65 -17.67 -2.82 13.32
CA PRO A 65 -16.60 -2.05 12.71
C PRO A 65 -17.16 -1.08 11.67
N VAL A 66 -16.94 0.22 11.87
CA VAL A 66 -17.25 1.24 10.86
C VAL A 66 -16.08 1.35 9.89
N ARG A 67 -16.35 1.19 8.60
CA ARG A 67 -15.36 1.40 7.53
C ARG A 67 -15.83 2.55 6.64
N PRO A 68 -15.00 3.56 6.37
CA PRO A 68 -15.29 4.56 5.35
C PRO A 68 -15.54 3.86 4.01
N ARG A 69 -16.60 4.24 3.29
CA ARG A 69 -16.93 3.69 1.97
C ARG A 69 -16.10 4.32 0.86
N VAL A 70 -15.67 5.56 1.07
CA VAL A 70 -14.86 6.35 0.14
C VAL A 70 -13.57 6.77 0.82
N PRO A 71 -12.47 6.91 0.07
CA PRO A 71 -11.25 7.53 0.60
C PRO A 71 -11.57 8.93 1.13
N THR A 72 -10.76 9.40 2.07
CA THR A 72 -10.88 10.76 2.62
C THR A 72 -10.32 11.83 1.68
N TRP A 73 -9.92 11.43 0.46
CA TRP A 73 -9.31 12.27 -0.55
C TRP A 73 -9.92 11.98 -1.93
N ASP A 74 -10.07 13.02 -2.73
CA ASP A 74 -10.50 13.06 -4.13
C ASP A 74 -9.36 12.75 -5.11
N LEU A 75 -9.58 11.76 -5.98
CA LEU A 75 -8.64 11.34 -7.01
C LEU A 75 -8.40 12.40 -8.09
N ALA A 76 -9.43 13.13 -8.51
CA ALA A 76 -9.31 14.14 -9.55
C ALA A 76 -8.40 15.28 -9.11
N VAL A 77 -8.53 15.74 -7.86
CA VAL A 77 -7.65 16.74 -7.24
C VAL A 77 -6.20 16.30 -7.30
N VAL A 78 -5.93 15.06 -6.89
CA VAL A 78 -4.57 14.51 -6.86
C VAL A 78 -3.97 14.40 -8.25
N LEU A 79 -4.71 13.81 -9.18
CA LEU A 79 -4.28 13.64 -10.56
C LEU A 79 -4.03 14.99 -11.26
N GLU A 80 -4.87 15.99 -11.01
CA GLU A 80 -4.69 17.32 -11.57
C GLU A 80 -3.43 18.02 -11.02
N ALA A 81 -3.17 17.91 -9.72
CA ALA A 81 -1.96 18.47 -9.11
C ALA A 81 -0.68 17.80 -9.62
N LEU A 82 -0.69 16.49 -9.89
CA LEU A 82 0.44 15.77 -10.47
C LEU A 82 0.83 16.27 -11.87
N CYS A 83 -0.04 17.01 -12.57
CA CYS A 83 0.24 17.61 -13.87
C CYS A 83 0.85 19.02 -13.79
N ARG A 84 1.10 19.55 -12.59
CA ARG A 84 1.60 20.91 -12.35
C ARG A 84 2.95 20.89 -11.64
N PRO A 85 3.66 22.03 -11.53
CA PRO A 85 4.82 22.14 -10.65
C PRO A 85 4.47 21.73 -9.21
N PRO A 86 5.36 21.04 -8.48
CA PRO A 86 6.74 20.69 -8.86
C PRO A 86 6.88 19.31 -9.54
N PHE A 87 5.76 18.69 -9.95
CA PHE A 87 5.72 17.36 -10.57
C PHE A 87 5.92 17.36 -12.08
N GLU A 88 5.65 18.49 -12.72
CA GLU A 88 5.91 18.77 -14.13
C GLU A 88 6.62 20.13 -14.28
N PRO A 89 7.52 20.30 -15.26
CA PRO A 89 7.97 19.30 -16.23
C PRO A 89 8.76 18.16 -15.57
N ILE A 90 8.46 16.90 -15.93
CA ILE A 90 9.02 15.72 -15.25
C ILE A 90 10.55 15.69 -15.24
N ALA A 91 11.18 16.21 -16.29
CA ALA A 91 12.64 16.27 -16.44
C ALA A 91 13.30 17.17 -15.38
N GLU A 92 12.63 18.26 -15.00
CA GLU A 92 13.13 19.26 -14.04
C GLU A 92 12.68 18.96 -12.60
N SER A 93 11.73 18.04 -12.42
CA SER A 93 11.25 17.64 -11.09
C SER A 93 12.40 17.12 -10.23
N SER A 94 12.39 17.38 -8.92
CA SER A 94 13.40 16.82 -8.01
C SER A 94 13.27 15.30 -7.87
N ASP A 95 14.34 14.60 -7.44
CA ASP A 95 14.30 13.15 -7.17
C ASP A 95 13.17 12.78 -6.20
N ARG A 96 12.92 13.63 -5.19
CA ARG A 96 11.79 13.48 -4.28
C ARG A 96 10.46 13.49 -5.01
N HIS A 97 10.18 14.54 -5.80
CA HIS A 97 8.89 14.71 -6.46
C HIS A 97 8.64 13.61 -7.50
N LEU A 98 9.66 13.21 -8.25
CA LEU A 98 9.57 12.08 -9.17
C LEU A 98 9.32 10.77 -8.44
N SER A 99 10.05 10.47 -7.36
CA SER A 99 9.83 9.26 -6.57
C SER A 99 8.41 9.16 -6.05
N VAL A 100 7.89 10.21 -5.39
CA VAL A 100 6.54 10.15 -4.80
C VAL A 100 5.46 10.09 -5.90
N LYS A 101 5.64 10.81 -7.02
CA LYS A 101 4.74 10.74 -8.19
C LYS A 101 4.71 9.34 -8.80
N THR A 102 5.87 8.75 -9.07
CA THR A 102 5.96 7.43 -9.68
C THR A 102 5.36 6.36 -8.76
N VAL A 103 5.62 6.41 -7.46
CA VAL A 103 5.04 5.46 -6.49
C VAL A 103 3.52 5.58 -6.45
N LEU A 104 2.99 6.81 -6.38
CA LEU A 104 1.55 7.04 -6.36
C LEU A 104 0.87 6.57 -7.65
N LEU A 105 1.41 6.93 -8.82
CA LEU A 105 0.86 6.47 -10.11
C LEU A 105 0.90 4.94 -10.23
N LEU A 106 1.98 4.29 -9.78
CA LEU A 106 2.05 2.82 -9.77
C LEU A 106 1.04 2.22 -8.81
N ALA A 107 0.84 2.79 -7.62
CA ALA A 107 -0.17 2.32 -6.67
C ALA A 107 -1.58 2.39 -7.29
N LEU A 108 -1.94 3.53 -7.88
CA LEU A 108 -3.27 3.77 -8.47
C LEU A 108 -3.54 2.91 -9.70
N THR A 109 -2.55 2.71 -10.56
CA THR A 109 -2.74 2.01 -11.85
C THR A 109 -2.57 0.51 -11.75
N SER A 110 -1.76 0.02 -10.82
CA SER A 110 -1.57 -1.43 -10.61
C SER A 110 -2.54 -2.04 -9.61
N LEU A 111 -3.16 -1.22 -8.74
CA LEU A 111 -4.00 -1.65 -7.61
C LEU A 111 -3.29 -2.67 -6.70
N LYS A 112 -1.95 -2.55 -6.60
CA LYS A 112 -1.10 -3.42 -5.79
C LYS A 112 -0.86 -2.82 -4.42
N ARG A 113 -0.72 -3.69 -3.41
CA ARG A 113 -0.38 -3.23 -2.06
C ARG A 113 1.05 -2.72 -2.04
N VAL A 114 1.36 -1.89 -1.06
CA VAL A 114 2.74 -1.39 -0.83
C VAL A 114 3.76 -2.53 -0.71
N GLY A 115 3.37 -3.68 -0.13
CA GLY A 115 4.24 -4.85 -0.07
C GLY A 115 4.57 -5.45 -1.44
N ASP A 116 3.63 -5.42 -2.37
CA ASP A 116 3.83 -5.87 -3.75
C ASP A 116 4.71 -4.88 -4.52
N LEU A 117 4.47 -3.56 -4.35
CA LEU A 117 5.29 -2.51 -4.96
C LEU A 117 6.74 -2.56 -4.49
N GLN A 118 6.97 -2.81 -3.19
CA GLN A 118 8.32 -2.95 -2.63
C GLN A 118 9.08 -4.17 -3.18
N ALA A 119 8.35 -5.21 -3.56
CA ALA A 119 8.94 -6.43 -4.10
C ALA A 119 9.37 -6.30 -5.57
N LEU A 120 9.05 -5.20 -6.27
CA LEU A 120 9.45 -4.99 -7.66
C LEU A 120 10.96 -4.69 -7.79
N SER A 121 11.54 -4.99 -8.96
CA SER A 121 12.96 -4.82 -9.25
C SER A 121 13.17 -4.19 -10.63
N VAL A 122 14.28 -3.47 -10.80
CA VAL A 122 14.78 -2.96 -12.10
C VAL A 122 15.69 -3.95 -12.83
N ALA A 123 15.98 -5.11 -12.24
CA ALA A 123 16.81 -6.12 -12.88
C ALA A 123 16.22 -6.52 -14.26
N PRO A 124 17.05 -6.87 -15.26
CA PRO A 124 16.57 -7.15 -16.62
C PRO A 124 15.49 -8.25 -16.72
N SER A 125 15.49 -9.22 -15.80
CA SER A 125 14.46 -10.27 -15.73
C SER A 125 13.16 -9.84 -15.02
N HIS A 126 13.10 -8.60 -14.52
CA HIS A 126 12.02 -8.10 -13.67
C HIS A 126 11.34 -6.83 -14.17
N LEU A 127 11.96 -6.10 -15.09
CA LEU A 127 11.40 -4.91 -15.71
C LEU A 127 11.63 -4.96 -17.22
N GLU A 128 10.55 -4.98 -17.98
CA GLU A 128 10.57 -4.91 -19.44
C GLU A 128 9.65 -3.79 -19.92
N PHE A 129 10.16 -2.92 -20.77
CA PHE A 129 9.35 -1.94 -21.50
C PHE A 129 8.94 -2.51 -22.84
N GLY A 130 7.64 -2.49 -23.13
CA GLY A 130 7.12 -2.93 -24.41
C GLY A 130 7.51 -1.98 -25.55
N PRO A 131 7.34 -2.40 -26.82
CA PRO A 131 7.66 -1.58 -27.98
C PRO A 131 7.04 -0.19 -27.91
N GLY A 132 7.82 0.84 -28.26
CA GLY A 132 7.38 2.24 -28.25
C GLY A 132 6.97 2.77 -26.87
N MET A 133 7.42 2.14 -25.77
CA MET A 133 7.04 2.51 -24.41
C MET A 133 5.53 2.45 -24.15
N ALA A 134 4.79 1.64 -24.92
CA ALA A 134 3.33 1.54 -24.79
C ALA A 134 2.90 0.83 -23.50
N LYS A 135 3.77 -0.03 -22.95
CA LYS A 135 3.52 -0.84 -21.75
C LYS A 135 4.80 -1.01 -20.95
N ALA A 136 4.65 -1.31 -19.66
CA ALA A 136 5.74 -1.82 -18.83
C ALA A 136 5.28 -3.08 -18.08
N PHE A 137 6.14 -4.09 -18.06
CA PHE A 137 5.94 -5.36 -17.35
C PHE A 137 6.89 -5.40 -16.15
N LEU A 138 6.31 -5.65 -14.98
CA LEU A 138 7.00 -5.59 -13.68
C LEU A 138 6.78 -6.90 -12.94
N TYR A 139 7.85 -7.62 -12.63
CA TYR A 139 7.81 -8.90 -11.93
C TYR A 139 8.36 -8.76 -10.51
N PRO A 140 7.66 -9.28 -9.49
CA PRO A 140 8.21 -9.34 -8.13
C PRO A 140 9.51 -10.15 -8.07
N ARG A 141 10.41 -9.77 -7.15
CA ARG A 141 11.65 -10.51 -6.88
C ARG A 141 11.36 -11.96 -6.45
N PRO A 142 12.27 -12.92 -6.75
CA PRO A 142 12.14 -14.29 -6.28
C PRO A 142 12.03 -14.34 -4.75
N GLY A 143 11.25 -15.29 -4.23
CA GLY A 143 11.02 -15.45 -2.79
C GLY A 143 10.01 -14.47 -2.17
N TYR A 144 9.50 -13.48 -2.93
CA TYR A 144 8.37 -12.68 -2.46
C TYR A 144 7.09 -13.52 -2.45
N VAL A 145 6.43 -13.59 -1.29
CA VAL A 145 5.11 -14.20 -1.13
C VAL A 145 4.08 -13.10 -0.87
N PRO A 146 3.15 -12.84 -1.81
CA PRO A 146 2.11 -11.86 -1.61
C PRO A 146 1.24 -12.21 -0.40
N LYS A 147 0.79 -11.18 0.34
CA LYS A 147 -0.07 -11.36 1.52
C LYS A 147 -1.40 -12.05 1.20
N VAL A 148 -1.89 -11.89 -0.03
CA VAL A 148 -3.03 -12.65 -0.56
C VAL A 148 -2.45 -13.59 -1.61
N LEU A 149 -2.44 -14.88 -1.31
CA LEU A 149 -2.00 -15.92 -2.23
C LEU A 149 -2.92 -15.91 -3.46
N SER A 150 -2.39 -15.45 -4.60
CA SER A 150 -3.00 -15.66 -5.91
C SER A 150 -2.35 -16.87 -6.56
N SER A 151 -3.09 -17.62 -7.38
CA SER A 151 -2.49 -18.65 -8.24
C SER A 151 -1.46 -18.00 -9.16
N ALA A 152 -0.23 -18.52 -9.14
CA ALA A 152 0.96 -18.10 -9.90
C ALA A 152 1.32 -16.59 -9.82
N PRO A 153 2.61 -16.24 -9.69
CA PRO A 153 3.03 -14.84 -9.78
C PRO A 153 2.74 -14.31 -11.19
N ARG A 154 1.80 -13.37 -11.30
CA ARG A 154 1.52 -12.63 -12.55
C ARG A 154 2.26 -11.29 -12.54
N PRO A 155 2.77 -10.81 -13.69
CA PRO A 155 3.36 -9.49 -13.78
C PRO A 155 2.35 -8.40 -13.44
N VAL A 156 2.84 -7.30 -12.87
CA VAL A 156 2.17 -6.01 -12.93
C VAL A 156 2.35 -5.47 -14.34
N VAL A 157 1.24 -5.17 -15.02
CA VAL A 157 1.25 -4.62 -16.37
C VAL A 157 0.74 -3.19 -16.30
N LEU A 158 1.56 -2.23 -16.68
CA LEU A 158 1.20 -0.82 -16.78
C LEU A 158 0.93 -0.47 -18.25
N GLN A 159 -0.06 0.38 -18.48
CA GLN A 159 -0.37 0.96 -19.80
C GLN A 159 0.10 2.40 -19.85
N ALA A 160 0.72 2.80 -20.95
CA ALA A 160 1.06 4.20 -21.18
C ALA A 160 -0.20 5.01 -21.49
N PHE A 161 -0.30 6.22 -20.94
CA PHE A 161 -1.36 7.17 -21.25
C PHE A 161 -0.85 8.13 -22.32
N CYS A 162 -1.46 8.05 -23.51
CA CYS A 162 -1.22 8.95 -24.64
C CYS A 162 0.27 9.29 -24.86
N PRO A 163 1.15 8.32 -25.22
CA PRO A 163 2.53 8.65 -25.56
C PRO A 163 2.59 9.60 -26.78
N PRO A 164 3.62 10.46 -26.90
CA PRO A 164 3.76 11.38 -28.03
C PRO A 164 3.89 10.64 -29.37
N PRO A 165 3.54 11.28 -30.50
CA PRO A 165 3.11 12.68 -30.63
C PRO A 165 1.66 12.95 -30.16
N PHE A 166 1.41 14.12 -29.59
CA PHE A 166 0.08 14.54 -29.11
C PHE A 166 -0.74 15.21 -30.22
N ARG A 167 -2.02 14.88 -30.30
CA ARG A 167 -2.97 15.48 -31.26
C ARG A 167 -3.71 16.69 -30.70
N ASP A 168 -3.87 16.74 -29.38
CA ASP A 168 -4.65 17.74 -28.67
C ASP A 168 -4.09 17.94 -27.24
N PRO A 169 -4.48 19.03 -26.54
CA PRO A 169 -4.03 19.30 -25.17
C PRO A 169 -4.45 18.25 -24.13
N ASP A 170 -5.56 17.53 -24.35
CA ASP A 170 -6.03 16.52 -23.41
C ASP A 170 -5.11 15.30 -23.41
N GLN A 171 -4.58 14.91 -24.57
CA GLN A 171 -3.55 13.87 -24.68
C GLN A 171 -2.28 14.24 -23.93
N GLN A 172 -1.86 15.51 -24.01
CA GLN A 172 -0.71 16.00 -23.24
C GLN A 172 -0.99 15.93 -21.73
N LYS A 173 -2.17 16.36 -21.29
CA LYS A 173 -2.59 16.26 -19.88
C LYS A 173 -2.64 14.81 -19.39
N LEU A 174 -3.16 13.88 -20.19
CA LEU A 174 -3.15 12.45 -19.88
C LEU A 174 -1.72 11.90 -19.79
N ASN A 175 -0.83 12.34 -20.67
CA ASN A 175 0.57 11.96 -20.64
C ASN A 175 1.29 12.42 -19.36
N CYS A 176 0.92 13.58 -18.80
CA CYS A 176 1.42 14.06 -17.51
C CYS A 176 1.16 13.07 -16.35
N MET A 177 0.10 12.26 -16.46
CA MET A 177 -0.28 11.21 -15.49
C MET A 177 0.15 9.80 -15.92
N CYS A 178 0.89 9.67 -17.01
CA CYS A 178 1.28 8.37 -17.57
C CYS A 178 2.20 7.57 -16.61
N PRO A 179 1.78 6.39 -16.12
CA PRO A 179 2.59 5.59 -15.21
C PRO A 179 3.85 5.04 -15.87
N VAL A 180 3.79 4.71 -17.18
CA VAL A 180 4.95 4.20 -17.92
C VAL A 180 6.00 5.29 -18.11
N ARG A 181 5.60 6.53 -18.46
CA ARG A 181 6.52 7.67 -18.57
C ARG A 181 7.17 7.99 -17.23
N ALA A 182 6.39 8.04 -16.15
CA ALA A 182 6.91 8.31 -14.82
C ALA A 182 7.86 7.21 -14.32
N LEU A 183 7.52 5.94 -14.59
CA LEU A 183 8.37 4.80 -14.28
C LEU A 183 9.69 4.87 -15.05
N ASP A 184 9.62 5.07 -16.36
CA ASP A 184 10.79 5.16 -17.23
C ASP A 184 11.74 6.27 -16.81
N THR A 185 11.21 7.49 -16.61
CA THR A 185 12.01 8.64 -16.18
C THR A 185 12.65 8.39 -14.82
N TYR A 186 11.90 7.80 -13.88
CA TYR A 186 12.43 7.44 -12.56
C TYR A 186 13.52 6.37 -12.65
N VAL A 187 13.32 5.32 -13.45
CA VAL A 187 14.28 4.22 -13.60
C VAL A 187 15.59 4.74 -14.17
N HIS A 188 15.54 5.57 -15.20
CA HIS A 188 16.70 6.21 -15.80
C HIS A 188 17.42 7.15 -14.82
N ARG A 189 16.69 8.06 -14.17
CA ARG A 189 17.32 9.03 -13.26
C ARG A 189 17.90 8.39 -12.01
N ALA A 190 17.19 7.43 -11.42
CA ALA A 190 17.67 6.71 -10.23
C ALA A 190 18.82 5.76 -10.53
N ALA A 191 19.08 5.38 -11.79
CA ALA A 191 20.24 4.58 -12.15
C ALA A 191 21.57 5.26 -11.78
N LEU A 192 21.61 6.59 -11.75
CA LEU A 192 22.80 7.38 -11.43
C LEU A 192 23.23 7.29 -9.95
N TRP A 193 22.33 6.87 -9.06
CA TRP A 193 22.58 6.95 -7.61
C TRP A 193 22.01 5.77 -6.81
N ARG A 194 21.38 4.78 -7.45
CA ARG A 194 20.90 3.57 -6.77
C ARG A 194 22.06 2.64 -6.40
N ASN A 195 21.92 1.96 -5.26
CA ASN A 195 22.82 0.91 -4.79
C ASN A 195 22.10 -0.44 -4.63
N SER A 196 20.89 -0.55 -5.20
CA SER A 196 20.08 -1.77 -5.18
C SER A 196 19.28 -1.88 -6.47
N ASP A 197 19.00 -3.12 -6.84
CA ASP A 197 18.09 -3.53 -7.89
C ASP A 197 16.61 -3.44 -7.50
N GLN A 198 16.25 -3.18 -6.25
CA GLN A 198 14.87 -2.89 -5.87
C GLN A 198 14.38 -1.66 -6.65
N LEU A 199 13.14 -1.73 -7.19
CA LEU A 199 12.58 -0.66 -8.01
C LEU A 199 12.69 0.71 -7.33
N PHE A 200 12.15 0.79 -6.12
CA PHE A 200 12.16 2.03 -5.35
C PHE A 200 13.33 2.08 -4.36
N VAL A 201 14.14 3.13 -4.47
CA VAL A 201 15.28 3.43 -3.60
C VAL A 201 15.14 4.83 -3.02
N CYS A 202 15.60 5.02 -1.79
CA CYS A 202 15.50 6.29 -1.07
C CYS A 202 16.26 7.42 -1.80
N TYR A 203 15.64 8.58 -2.00
CA TYR A 203 16.25 9.74 -2.69
C TYR A 203 17.06 10.66 -1.76
N GLY A 204 16.87 10.57 -0.44
CA GLY A 204 17.46 11.48 0.55
C GLY A 204 18.51 10.81 1.44
N PRO A 205 19.50 11.58 1.95
CA PRO A 205 20.47 11.11 2.93
C PRO A 205 19.79 10.75 4.28
N PRO A 206 20.41 9.88 5.10
CA PRO A 206 21.65 9.15 4.84
C PRO A 206 21.47 7.94 3.91
N ASN A 207 20.23 7.56 3.61
CA ASN A 207 19.90 6.29 2.96
C ASN A 207 19.85 6.38 1.42
N ARG A 208 20.44 7.42 0.81
CA ARG A 208 20.30 7.65 -0.62
C ARG A 208 20.78 6.43 -1.41
N GLY A 209 19.96 5.95 -2.34
CA GLY A 209 20.23 4.77 -3.16
C GLY A 209 19.96 3.42 -2.50
N LEU A 210 19.67 3.37 -1.20
CA LEU A 210 19.29 2.14 -0.49
C LEU A 210 17.82 1.76 -0.75
N PRO A 211 17.45 0.46 -0.63
CA PRO A 211 16.07 0.01 -0.82
C PRO A 211 15.06 0.76 0.05
N ALA A 212 14.01 1.30 -0.56
CA ALA A 212 12.88 1.87 0.18
C ALA A 212 12.10 0.79 0.92
N SER A 213 11.82 1.01 2.22
CA SER A 213 11.02 0.07 3.00
C SER A 213 9.53 0.16 2.65
N LYS A 214 8.73 -0.82 3.08
CA LYS A 214 7.26 -0.74 2.98
C LYS A 214 6.69 0.48 3.70
N HIS A 215 7.31 0.86 4.82
CA HIS A 215 6.90 2.06 5.56
C HIS A 215 7.22 3.33 4.76
N THR A 216 8.44 3.43 4.21
CA THR A 216 8.88 4.55 3.36
C THR A 216 7.95 4.75 2.16
N LEU A 217 7.64 3.67 1.43
CA LEU A 217 6.70 3.74 0.31
C LEU A 217 5.29 4.18 0.75
N SER A 218 4.83 3.70 1.91
CA SER A 218 3.55 4.13 2.46
C SER A 218 3.54 5.63 2.79
N CYS A 219 4.63 6.16 3.35
CA CYS A 219 4.79 7.59 3.60
C CYS A 219 4.78 8.36 2.28
N TRP A 220 5.54 7.93 1.27
CA TRP A 220 5.58 8.61 -0.03
C TRP A 220 4.22 8.70 -0.74
N ILE A 221 3.37 7.69 -0.62
CA ILE A 221 2.00 7.74 -1.15
C ILE A 221 1.16 8.80 -0.41
N VAL A 222 1.25 8.82 0.93
CA VAL A 222 0.54 9.81 1.75
C VAL A 222 1.07 11.22 1.49
N ASP A 223 2.38 11.37 1.34
CA ASP A 223 3.06 12.63 1.03
C ASP A 223 2.61 13.16 -0.33
N ALA A 224 2.53 12.30 -1.36
CA ALA A 224 2.07 12.70 -2.69
C ALA A 224 0.63 13.24 -2.64
N ILE A 225 -0.27 12.57 -1.92
CA ILE A 225 -1.67 13.02 -1.75
C ILE A 225 -1.70 14.34 -0.97
N SER A 226 -0.96 14.45 0.14
CA SER A 226 -0.93 15.65 0.97
C SER A 226 -0.40 16.86 0.20
N LEU A 227 0.72 16.69 -0.52
CA LEU A 227 1.30 17.72 -1.38
C LEU A 227 0.32 18.15 -2.48
N ALA A 228 -0.41 17.21 -3.09
CA ALA A 228 -1.39 17.55 -4.11
C ALA A 228 -2.53 18.45 -3.58
N TYR A 229 -2.97 18.23 -2.34
CA TYR A 229 -3.98 19.07 -1.69
C TYR A 229 -3.41 20.46 -1.37
N GLU A 230 -2.20 20.52 -0.84
CA GLU A 230 -1.50 21.78 -0.56
C GLU A 230 -1.34 22.62 -1.84
N LEU A 231 -0.89 22.01 -2.95
CA LEU A 231 -0.75 22.66 -4.25
C LEU A 231 -2.09 23.09 -4.87
N SER A 232 -3.20 22.53 -4.39
CA SER A 232 -4.55 22.90 -4.80
C SER A 232 -5.20 23.92 -3.85
N GLY A 233 -4.48 24.39 -2.82
CA GLY A 233 -5.01 25.30 -1.81
C GLY A 233 -6.08 24.67 -0.91
N LEU A 234 -6.11 23.33 -0.81
CA LEU A 234 -7.09 22.58 -0.04
C LEU A 234 -6.49 22.05 1.27
N PRO A 235 -7.30 21.87 2.33
CA PRO A 235 -6.82 21.29 3.59
C PRO A 235 -6.40 19.84 3.39
N SER A 236 -5.27 19.44 3.98
CA SER A 236 -4.78 18.07 3.86
C SER A 236 -5.81 17.06 4.42
N PRO A 237 -6.16 16.01 3.67
CA PRO A 237 -7.16 15.03 4.08
C PRO A 237 -6.71 14.28 5.35
N LEU A 238 -7.63 14.12 6.30
CA LEU A 238 -7.34 13.41 7.54
C LEU A 238 -7.31 11.90 7.32
N GLY A 239 -6.36 11.23 7.97
CA GLY A 239 -6.31 9.77 8.04
C GLY A 239 -6.00 9.07 6.71
N VAL A 240 -5.32 9.74 5.77
CA VAL A 240 -4.84 9.11 4.53
C VAL A 240 -3.91 7.95 4.87
N LYS A 241 -4.11 6.83 4.18
CA LYS A 241 -3.26 5.65 4.29
C LYS A 241 -2.95 5.13 2.90
N ALA A 242 -1.80 4.53 2.71
CA ALA A 242 -1.41 3.98 1.41
C ALA A 242 -2.28 2.82 0.90
N HIS A 243 -3.20 2.28 1.71
CA HIS A 243 -4.20 1.31 1.25
C HIS A 243 -5.55 1.95 0.90
N SER A 244 -5.62 3.29 0.89
CA SER A 244 -6.77 4.05 0.40
C SER A 244 -6.64 4.44 -1.08
N THR A 245 -5.49 4.16 -1.69
CA THR A 245 -5.22 4.23 -3.13
C THR A 245 -5.56 2.93 -3.83
#